data_AF-A0A924J6N7-F1
#
_entry.id   AF-A0A924J6N7-F1
#
_cell.length_a   1.000
_cell.length_b   1.000
_cell.length_c   1.000
_cell.angle_alpha   90.00
_cell.angle_beta   90.00
_cell.angle_gamma   90.00
#
_symmetry.space_group_name_H-M   'P 1'
#
loop_
_entity.id
_entity.type
_entity.pdbx_description
1 polymer ?
#
loop_
_entity_poly.entity_id
_entity_poly.type
_entity_poly.pdbx_seq_one_letter_code
_entity_poly.pdbx_strand_id
1 'polypeptide(L)'
;MIQMQFLKKLIEMLFGVKPKEASMHFRIGVLGFAFGLRSGVLEPNPSNVALASKVYDAVGYANFNDSLPIVVTQWEITKALKKEYGFEVDHSVELRIDGTYLDSKGVWEEAKNEFALEGVSQVIIIAQPFLHLTSLKKMIMDDGYDVYEYDTGAIPFDNSDLNTQPWTRTKLALAIYAVRSILGMKHGHDGMQSAT
;
A
#
# COMPACT_ATOMS: atom_id res chain seq x y z
N MET A 1 -0.59 -15.56 25.40
CA MET A 1 -1.91 -16.24 25.47
C MET A 1 -2.42 -16.48 26.90
N ILE A 2 -1.58 -16.92 27.85
CA ILE A 2 -2.01 -17.28 29.23
C ILE A 2 -2.43 -16.06 30.08
N GLN A 3 -1.78 -14.89 29.95
CA GLN A 3 -2.11 -13.69 30.73
C GLN A 3 -3.52 -13.15 30.46
N MET A 4 -4.01 -13.26 29.22
CA MET A 4 -5.29 -12.69 28.81
C MET A 4 -6.48 -13.50 29.33
N GLN A 5 -6.32 -14.83 29.46
CA GLN A 5 -7.29 -15.72 30.08
C GLN A 5 -7.44 -15.44 31.58
N PHE A 6 -6.33 -15.19 32.27
CA PHE A 6 -6.33 -14.86 33.70
C PHE A 6 -7.03 -13.52 33.98
N LEU A 7 -6.73 -12.50 33.19
CA LEU A 7 -7.34 -11.17 33.34
C LEU A 7 -8.86 -11.18 33.08
N LYS A 8 -9.32 -11.94 32.07
CA LYS A 8 -10.76 -12.14 31.80
C LYS A 8 -11.48 -12.75 33.00
N LYS A 9 -10.88 -13.79 33.59
CA LYS A 9 -11.44 -14.50 34.75
C LYS A 9 -11.48 -13.60 36.00
N LEU A 10 -10.49 -12.72 36.17
CA LEU A 10 -10.43 -11.76 37.25
C LEU A 10 -11.54 -10.69 37.14
N ILE A 11 -11.76 -10.15 35.93
CA ILE A 11 -12.82 -9.16 35.67
C ILE A 11 -14.22 -9.76 35.88
N GLU A 12 -14.45 -10.98 35.38
CA GLU A 12 -15.71 -11.70 35.60
C GLU A 12 -15.96 -11.94 37.10
N MET A 13 -14.92 -12.31 37.86
CA MET A 13 -15.00 -12.46 39.32
C MET A 13 -15.32 -11.16 40.05
N LEU A 14 -14.68 -10.05 39.65
CA LEU A 14 -14.76 -8.79 40.39
C LEU A 14 -16.06 -8.02 40.10
N PHE A 15 -16.61 -8.15 38.90
CA PHE A 15 -17.71 -7.30 38.44
C PHE A 15 -19.01 -8.06 38.13
N GLY A 16 -19.00 -9.40 38.13
CA GLY A 16 -20.20 -10.21 37.84
C GLY A 16 -20.75 -10.03 36.41
N VAL A 17 -20.02 -9.30 35.57
CA VAL A 17 -20.31 -9.09 34.16
C VAL A 17 -19.38 -10.02 33.40
N LYS A 18 -19.95 -10.98 32.67
CA LYS A 18 -19.20 -11.66 31.61
C LYS A 18 -18.69 -10.55 30.68
N PRO A 19 -17.37 -10.33 30.55
CA PRO A 19 -16.89 -9.36 29.59
C PRO A 19 -17.49 -9.78 28.26
N LYS A 20 -18.36 -8.92 27.70
CA LYS A 20 -18.86 -9.06 26.34
C LYS A 20 -17.60 -9.36 25.54
N GLU A 21 -17.54 -10.49 24.84
CA GLU A 21 -16.39 -10.78 24.01
C GLU A 21 -16.21 -9.56 23.13
N ALA A 22 -15.21 -8.74 23.46
CA ALA A 22 -14.71 -7.79 22.52
C ALA A 22 -14.16 -8.72 21.45
N SER A 23 -14.97 -9.01 20.44
CA SER A 23 -14.46 -9.33 19.14
C SER A 23 -13.64 -8.09 18.78
N MET A 24 -12.38 -8.09 19.22
CA MET A 24 -11.35 -7.31 18.57
C MET A 24 -11.30 -7.92 17.18
N HIS A 25 -12.20 -7.44 16.32
CA HIS A 25 -12.08 -7.62 14.89
C HIS A 25 -10.70 -7.04 14.58
N PHE A 26 -9.75 -7.92 14.30
CA PHE A 26 -8.44 -7.50 13.89
C PHE A 26 -8.62 -6.69 12.61
N ARG A 27 -8.34 -5.39 12.69
CA ARG A 27 -8.38 -4.49 11.54
C ARG A 27 -7.12 -4.74 10.73
N ILE A 28 -7.32 -5.09 9.46
CA ILE A 28 -6.24 -5.29 8.51
C ILE A 28 -6.19 -4.09 7.57
N GLY A 29 -5.00 -3.61 7.26
CA GLY A 29 -4.78 -2.59 6.24
C GLY A 29 -4.55 -3.26 4.90
N VAL A 30 -5.16 -2.76 3.83
CA VAL A 30 -4.76 -3.10 2.46
C VAL A 30 -4.12 -1.85 1.86
N LEU A 31 -2.83 -1.95 1.50
CA LEU A 31 -2.05 -0.81 1.03
C LEU A 31 -1.55 -1.04 -0.40
N GLY A 32 -2.05 -0.23 -1.35
CA GLY A 32 -1.66 -0.27 -2.76
C GLY A 32 -0.67 0.82 -3.15
N PHE A 33 0.51 0.42 -3.63
CA PHE A 33 1.52 1.33 -4.19
C PHE A 33 1.52 1.29 -5.71
N ALA A 34 1.36 2.45 -6.33
CA ALA A 34 1.45 2.62 -7.77
C ALA A 34 2.87 2.28 -8.28
N PHE A 35 2.93 1.88 -9.55
CA PHE A 35 4.18 1.56 -10.22
C PHE A 35 4.20 2.10 -11.65
N GLY A 36 5.12 3.03 -11.90
CA GLY A 36 5.16 3.78 -13.15
C GLY A 36 4.15 4.92 -13.16
N LEU A 37 4.43 5.92 -14.00
CA LEU A 37 3.61 7.12 -14.10
C LEU A 37 3.55 7.57 -15.57
N ARG A 38 2.35 7.89 -16.03
CA ARG A 38 2.06 8.60 -17.28
C ARG A 38 1.50 9.98 -16.95
N SER A 39 1.33 10.83 -17.96
CA SER A 39 0.60 12.08 -17.77
C SER A 39 -0.83 11.80 -17.26
N GLY A 40 -1.37 12.67 -16.40
CA GLY A 40 -2.59 12.37 -15.63
C GLY A 40 -3.83 11.97 -16.45
N VAL A 41 -3.94 12.46 -17.69
CA VAL A 41 -5.04 12.09 -18.61
C VAL A 41 -4.91 10.66 -19.15
N LEU A 42 -3.70 10.08 -19.14
CA LEU A 42 -3.38 8.74 -19.62
C LEU A 42 -3.28 7.69 -18.50
N GLU A 43 -3.40 8.12 -17.23
CA GLU A 43 -3.56 7.21 -16.09
C GLU A 43 -5.01 6.67 -16.00
N PRO A 44 -5.24 5.44 -15.50
CA PRO A 44 -4.23 4.53 -14.96
C PRO A 44 -3.42 3.82 -16.05
N ASN A 45 -2.12 3.66 -15.85
CA ASN A 45 -1.27 2.84 -16.72
C ASN A 45 -1.52 1.32 -16.51
N PRO A 46 -1.05 0.44 -17.43
CA PRO A 46 -1.30 -1.00 -17.35
C PRO A 46 -0.83 -1.67 -16.05
N SER A 47 0.28 -1.22 -15.48
CA SER A 47 0.78 -1.71 -14.18
C SER A 47 -0.18 -1.36 -13.06
N ASN A 48 -0.64 -0.11 -13.00
CA ASN A 48 -1.58 0.38 -11.98
C ASN A 48 -2.97 -0.27 -12.11
N VAL A 49 -3.42 -0.59 -13.33
CA VAL A 49 -4.65 -1.38 -13.55
C VAL A 49 -4.50 -2.80 -12.98
N ALA A 50 -3.37 -3.47 -13.24
CA ALA A 50 -3.12 -4.81 -12.71
C ALA A 50 -3.00 -4.80 -11.17
N LEU A 51 -2.35 -3.78 -10.59
CA LEU A 51 -2.27 -3.59 -9.15
C LEU A 51 -3.65 -3.33 -8.53
N ALA A 52 -4.51 -2.54 -9.16
CA ALA A 52 -5.88 -2.33 -8.72
C ALA A 52 -6.69 -3.63 -8.67
N SER A 53 -6.56 -4.51 -9.67
CA SER A 53 -7.15 -5.84 -9.60
C SER A 53 -6.69 -6.62 -8.36
N LYS A 54 -5.40 -6.51 -8.00
CA LYS A 54 -4.86 -7.19 -6.81
C LYS A 54 -5.28 -6.56 -5.50
N VAL A 55 -5.47 -5.24 -5.44
CA VAL A 55 -6.11 -4.60 -4.29
C VAL A 55 -7.54 -5.13 -4.13
N TYR A 56 -8.32 -5.17 -5.21
CA TYR A 56 -9.70 -5.67 -5.16
C TYR A 56 -9.77 -7.14 -4.69
N ASP A 57 -8.92 -8.01 -5.25
CA ASP A 57 -8.82 -9.41 -4.84
C ASP A 57 -8.43 -9.55 -3.35
N ALA A 58 -7.49 -8.72 -2.86
CA ALA A 58 -7.03 -8.73 -1.47
C ALA A 58 -8.11 -8.25 -0.49
N VAL A 59 -8.91 -7.24 -0.87
CA VAL A 59 -10.08 -6.80 -0.09
C VAL A 59 -11.12 -7.91 0.00
N GLY A 60 -11.40 -8.60 -1.11
CA GLY A 60 -12.29 -9.75 -1.12
C GLY A 60 -11.80 -10.87 -0.18
N TYR A 61 -10.49 -11.15 -0.19
CA TYR A 61 -9.87 -12.10 0.72
C TYR A 61 -9.98 -11.68 2.19
N ALA A 62 -9.71 -10.41 2.52
CA ALA A 62 -9.82 -9.90 3.88
C ALA A 62 -11.26 -10.01 4.41
N ASN A 63 -12.24 -9.58 3.62
CA ASN A 63 -13.66 -9.66 3.96
C ASN A 63 -14.12 -11.12 4.16
N PHE A 64 -13.64 -12.05 3.33
CA PHE A 64 -13.96 -13.48 3.48
C PHE A 64 -13.49 -14.06 4.82
N ASN A 65 -12.43 -13.48 5.41
CA ASN A 65 -11.89 -13.89 6.71
C ASN A 65 -12.42 -13.03 7.88
N ASP A 66 -13.63 -12.45 7.74
CA ASP A 66 -14.30 -11.58 8.72
C ASP A 66 -13.41 -10.42 9.23
N SER A 67 -12.42 -10.03 8.43
CA SER A 67 -11.62 -8.84 8.66
C SER A 67 -12.31 -7.68 7.94
N LEU A 68 -12.44 -6.54 8.61
CA LEU A 68 -12.94 -5.32 7.98
C LEU A 68 -11.72 -4.50 7.54
N PRO A 69 -11.32 -4.58 6.26
CA PRO A 69 -10.10 -3.95 5.80
C PRO A 69 -10.25 -2.42 5.75
N ILE A 70 -9.16 -1.72 6.09
CA ILE A 70 -8.98 -0.30 5.76
C ILE A 70 -8.11 -0.24 4.51
N VAL A 71 -8.63 0.34 3.43
CA VAL A 71 -8.01 0.34 2.12
C VAL A 71 -7.42 1.71 1.82
N VAL A 72 -6.10 1.74 1.70
CA VAL A 72 -5.34 2.94 1.34
C VAL A 72 -4.60 2.67 0.04
N THR A 73 -4.75 3.54 -0.95
CA THR A 73 -4.03 3.40 -2.23
C THR A 73 -3.53 4.73 -2.74
N GLN A 74 -2.46 4.72 -3.53
CA GLN A 74 -2.09 5.89 -4.34
C GLN A 74 -3.17 6.18 -5.39
N TRP A 75 -3.34 7.47 -5.71
CA TRP A 75 -4.42 7.97 -6.57
C TRP A 75 -4.52 7.27 -7.94
N GLU A 76 -3.42 6.79 -8.53
CA GLU A 76 -3.45 6.08 -9.81
C GLU A 76 -4.17 4.73 -9.70
N ILE A 77 -3.92 4.01 -8.60
CA ILE A 77 -4.61 2.77 -8.28
C ILE A 77 -6.05 3.06 -7.89
N THR A 78 -6.31 4.12 -7.10
CA THR A 78 -7.67 4.57 -6.77
C THR A 78 -8.49 4.82 -8.04
N LYS A 79 -7.89 5.52 -9.01
CA LYS A 79 -8.52 5.82 -10.31
C LYS A 79 -8.87 4.54 -11.08
N ALA A 80 -7.97 3.55 -11.07
CA ALA A 80 -8.22 2.24 -11.69
C ALA A 80 -9.32 1.46 -10.96
N LEU A 81 -9.31 1.41 -9.62
CA LEU A 81 -10.30 0.72 -8.80
C LEU A 81 -11.72 1.26 -9.07
N LYS A 82 -11.86 2.59 -9.04
CA LYS A 82 -13.13 3.26 -9.32
C LYS A 82 -13.62 3.00 -10.75
N LYS A 83 -12.73 3.08 -11.73
CA LYS A 83 -13.08 2.91 -13.15
C LYS A 83 -13.47 1.48 -13.51
N GLU A 84 -12.70 0.49 -13.06
CA GLU A 84 -12.85 -0.91 -13.48
C GLU A 84 -13.82 -1.69 -12.59
N TYR A 85 -13.94 -1.32 -11.30
CA TYR A 85 -14.71 -2.08 -10.30
C TYR A 85 -15.79 -1.26 -9.57
N GLY A 86 -15.85 0.06 -9.80
CA GLY A 86 -16.72 0.94 -9.00
C GLY A 86 -16.37 0.94 -7.51
N PHE A 87 -15.12 0.58 -7.17
CA PHE A 87 -14.67 0.42 -5.80
C PHE A 87 -14.11 1.74 -5.25
N GLU A 88 -14.67 2.21 -4.15
CA GLU A 88 -14.17 3.38 -3.41
C GLU A 88 -13.27 2.89 -2.27
N VAL A 89 -12.13 3.55 -2.11
CA VAL A 89 -11.15 3.27 -1.04
C VAL A 89 -11.45 4.15 0.18
N ASP A 90 -10.95 3.75 1.35
CA ASP A 90 -11.08 4.56 2.56
C ASP A 90 -10.19 5.81 2.49
N HIS A 91 -9.00 5.69 1.89
CA HIS A 91 -8.11 6.82 1.68
C HIS A 91 -7.35 6.72 0.34
N SER A 92 -7.36 7.81 -0.43
CA SER A 92 -6.57 7.98 -1.65
C SER A 92 -5.40 8.91 -1.36
N VAL A 93 -4.18 8.39 -1.47
CA VAL A 93 -2.96 9.19 -1.32
C VAL A 93 -2.70 9.95 -2.61
N GLU A 94 -2.93 11.26 -2.55
CA GLU A 94 -2.81 12.20 -3.68
C GLU A 94 -1.39 12.75 -3.83
N LEU A 95 -1.17 13.57 -4.86
CA LEU A 95 0.07 14.35 -4.99
C LEU A 95 0.19 15.35 -3.82
N ARG A 96 1.41 15.80 -3.53
CA ARG A 96 1.62 16.91 -2.59
C ARG A 96 0.90 18.17 -3.07
N ILE A 97 0.67 19.11 -2.15
CA ILE A 97 -0.01 20.40 -2.43
C ILE A 97 0.69 21.17 -3.57
N ASP A 98 2.01 21.06 -3.68
CA ASP A 98 2.82 21.67 -4.75
C ASP A 98 2.78 20.89 -6.08
N GLY A 99 1.96 19.83 -6.17
CA GLY A 99 1.84 18.94 -7.31
C GLY A 99 2.96 17.91 -7.43
N THR A 100 3.91 17.87 -6.48
CA THR A 100 5.01 16.90 -6.54
C THR A 100 4.56 15.50 -6.18
N TYR A 101 5.18 14.51 -6.85
CA TYR A 101 4.92 13.11 -6.62
C TYR A 101 5.41 12.68 -5.23
N LEU A 102 4.59 11.94 -4.49
CA LEU A 102 5.01 11.29 -3.25
C LEU A 102 5.84 10.05 -3.57
N ASP A 103 6.99 9.92 -2.93
CA ASP A 103 7.73 8.67 -2.94
C ASP A 103 7.02 7.61 -2.07
N SER A 104 7.46 6.36 -2.17
CA SER A 104 6.86 5.28 -1.38
C SER A 104 6.91 5.51 0.13
N LYS A 105 7.88 6.31 0.62
CA LYS A 105 7.94 6.66 2.04
C LYS A 105 6.82 7.64 2.40
N GLY A 106 6.63 8.69 1.61
CA GLY A 106 5.53 9.64 1.81
C GLY A 106 4.16 8.96 1.80
N VAL A 107 3.94 8.05 0.85
CA VAL A 107 2.71 7.25 0.78
C VAL A 107 2.52 6.39 2.03
N TRP A 108 3.61 5.76 2.50
CA TRP A 108 3.55 4.97 3.73
C TRP A 108 3.25 5.82 4.96
N GLU A 109 3.85 7.01 5.10
CA GLU A 109 3.60 7.90 6.24
C GLU A 109 2.13 8.33 6.31
N GLU A 110 1.50 8.62 5.16
CA GLU A 110 0.06 8.94 5.11
C GLU A 110 -0.80 7.72 5.47
N ALA A 111 -0.53 6.57 4.86
CA ALA A 111 -1.25 5.32 5.16
C ALA A 111 -1.10 4.90 6.64
N LYS A 112 0.08 5.09 7.22
CA LYS A 112 0.37 4.78 8.62
C LYS A 112 -0.49 5.59 9.57
N ASN A 113 -0.77 6.87 9.25
CA ASN A 113 -1.65 7.70 10.08
C ASN A 113 -3.09 7.16 10.06
N GLU A 114 -3.60 6.82 8.87
CA GLU A 114 -4.94 6.22 8.73
C GLU A 114 -5.04 4.87 9.45
N PHE A 115 -4.03 4.02 9.29
CA PHE A 115 -3.95 2.73 9.98
C PHE A 115 -3.89 2.86 11.49
N ALA A 116 -3.15 3.84 12.02
CA ALA A 116 -3.10 4.10 13.46
C ALA A 116 -4.46 4.57 14.01
N LEU A 117 -5.19 5.42 13.28
CA LEU A 117 -6.53 5.88 13.67
C LEU A 117 -7.54 4.73 13.75
N GLU A 118 -7.44 3.78 12.83
CA GLU A 118 -8.34 2.64 12.73
C GLU A 118 -7.89 1.40 13.53
N GLY A 119 -6.77 1.48 14.24
CA GLY A 119 -6.22 0.37 15.03
C GLY A 119 -5.74 -0.81 14.19
N VAL A 120 -5.30 -0.56 12.95
CA VAL A 120 -4.68 -1.56 12.09
C VAL A 120 -3.30 -1.91 12.63
N SER A 121 -3.00 -3.21 12.67
CA SER A 121 -1.68 -3.73 13.07
C SER A 121 -1.07 -4.70 12.05
N GLN A 122 -1.91 -5.20 11.13
CA GLN A 122 -1.51 -6.10 10.05
C GLN A 122 -1.77 -5.43 8.71
N VAL A 123 -0.84 -5.52 7.77
CA VAL A 123 -0.93 -4.85 6.47
C VAL A 123 -0.71 -5.85 5.34
N ILE A 124 -1.64 -5.91 4.40
CA ILE A 124 -1.47 -6.53 3.09
C ILE A 124 -0.89 -5.48 2.15
N ILE A 125 0.31 -5.73 1.64
CA ILE A 125 0.97 -4.82 0.69
C ILE A 125 0.74 -5.31 -0.73
N ILE A 126 0.20 -4.43 -1.58
CA ILE A 126 0.06 -4.63 -3.01
C ILE A 126 0.99 -3.67 -3.74
N ALA A 127 2.04 -4.22 -4.35
CA ALA A 127 3.06 -3.46 -5.06
C ALA A 127 3.70 -4.32 -6.17
N GLN A 128 4.57 -3.69 -6.98
CA GLN A 128 5.33 -4.41 -8.00
C GLN A 128 6.20 -5.49 -7.35
N PRO A 129 6.10 -6.77 -7.81
CA PRO A 129 6.88 -7.85 -7.22
C PRO A 129 8.38 -7.61 -7.41
N PHE A 130 9.19 -8.28 -6.58
CA PHE A 130 10.64 -8.17 -6.50
C PHE A 130 11.12 -6.96 -5.66
N LEU A 131 12.03 -6.13 -6.17
CA LEU A 131 12.75 -5.10 -5.39
C LEU A 131 11.83 -4.10 -4.69
N HIS A 132 10.76 -3.67 -5.37
CA HIS A 132 9.83 -2.68 -4.82
C HIS A 132 9.09 -3.26 -3.60
N LEU A 133 8.41 -4.39 -3.77
CA LEU A 133 7.75 -5.09 -2.68
C LEU A 133 8.70 -5.42 -1.51
N THR A 134 9.91 -5.91 -1.77
CA THR A 134 10.88 -6.21 -0.70
C THR A 134 11.26 -4.95 0.10
N SER A 135 11.50 -3.83 -0.58
CA SER A 135 11.83 -2.57 0.09
C SER A 135 10.67 -2.05 0.94
N LEU A 136 9.44 -2.16 0.43
CA LEU A 136 8.23 -1.74 1.15
C LEU A 136 7.96 -2.59 2.38
N LYS A 137 8.06 -3.92 2.24
CA LYS A 137 7.94 -4.87 3.36
C LYS A 137 8.86 -4.49 4.50
N LYS A 138 10.14 -4.27 4.19
CA LYS A 138 11.13 -3.86 5.20
C LYS A 138 10.73 -2.56 5.89
N MET A 139 10.35 -1.54 5.12
CA MET A 139 9.96 -0.23 5.66
C MET A 139 8.79 -0.32 6.63
N ILE A 140 7.75 -1.08 6.26
CA ILE A 140 6.53 -1.22 7.07
C ILE A 140 6.79 -2.06 8.33
N MET A 141 7.59 -3.13 8.21
CA MET A 141 8.00 -3.94 9.36
C MET A 141 8.92 -3.18 10.33
N ASP A 142 9.81 -2.32 9.83
CA ASP A 142 10.68 -1.48 10.66
C ASP A 142 9.84 -0.49 11.52
N ASP A 143 8.64 -0.14 11.07
CA ASP A 143 7.66 0.68 11.80
C ASP A 143 6.74 -0.15 12.74
N GLY A 144 6.96 -1.46 12.86
CA GLY A 144 6.29 -2.32 13.83
C GLY A 144 4.97 -2.95 13.36
N TYR A 145 4.65 -2.88 12.07
CA TYR A 145 3.48 -3.56 11.50
C TYR A 145 3.80 -4.98 11.07
N ASP A 146 2.84 -5.89 11.27
CA ASP A 146 2.90 -7.24 10.71
C ASP A 146 2.52 -7.16 9.23
N VAL A 147 3.42 -7.62 8.34
CA VAL A 147 3.12 -7.65 6.92
C VAL A 147 2.63 -9.02 6.50
N TYR A 148 1.41 -9.08 5.97
CA TYR A 148 0.85 -10.28 5.38
C TYR A 148 1.31 -10.42 3.92
N GLU A 149 1.86 -11.58 3.57
CA GLU A 149 2.27 -11.85 2.20
C GLU A 149 1.06 -12.20 1.34
N TYR A 150 0.72 -11.30 0.42
CA TYR A 150 -0.26 -11.55 -0.61
C TYR A 150 0.43 -11.77 -1.96
N ASP A 151 0.05 -12.82 -2.68
CA ASP A 151 0.60 -13.08 -4.01
C ASP A 151 0.01 -12.12 -5.03
N THR A 152 0.79 -11.10 -5.41
CA THR A 152 0.40 -10.14 -6.45
C THR A 152 0.54 -10.71 -7.87
N GLY A 153 1.15 -11.90 -8.01
CA GLY A 153 1.40 -12.53 -9.30
C GLY A 153 2.30 -11.71 -10.21
N ALA A 154 2.10 -11.85 -11.52
CA ALA A 154 2.84 -11.09 -12.52
C ALA A 154 2.15 -9.75 -12.79
N ILE A 155 2.73 -8.67 -12.27
CA ILE A 155 2.33 -7.31 -12.62
C ILE A 155 3.19 -6.84 -13.81
N PRO A 156 2.58 -6.37 -14.92
CA PRO A 156 3.33 -5.94 -16.09
C PRO A 156 4.16 -4.69 -15.78
N PHE A 157 5.23 -4.49 -16.55
CA PHE A 157 5.94 -3.21 -16.59
C PHE A 157 5.34 -2.36 -17.71
N ASP A 158 5.21 -1.05 -17.49
CA ASP A 158 4.82 -0.12 -18.55
C ASP A 158 6.06 0.29 -19.36
N ASN A 159 6.36 -0.47 -20.40
CA ASN A 159 7.51 -0.25 -21.27
C ASN A 159 7.33 0.91 -22.27
N SER A 160 6.17 1.58 -22.26
CA SER A 160 5.85 2.61 -23.25
C SER A 160 6.64 3.90 -23.03
N ASP A 161 6.79 4.69 -24.09
CA ASP A 161 7.41 6.03 -23.99
C ASP A 161 6.55 7.05 -23.25
N LEU A 162 5.28 6.71 -23.00
CA LEU A 162 4.36 7.50 -22.18
C LEU A 162 4.72 7.44 -20.69
N ASN A 163 5.48 6.42 -20.27
CA ASN A 163 5.93 6.27 -18.90
C ASN A 163 7.05 7.28 -18.60
N THR A 164 6.75 8.27 -17.77
CA THR A 164 7.64 9.36 -17.35
C THR A 164 8.68 8.93 -16.31
N GLN A 165 8.61 7.69 -15.81
CA GLN A 165 9.55 7.11 -14.86
C GLN A 165 10.36 5.97 -15.53
N PRO A 166 11.46 6.26 -16.23
CA PRO A 166 12.20 5.27 -17.02
C PRO A 166 12.64 4.02 -16.26
N TRP A 167 12.91 4.16 -14.95
CA TRP A 167 13.30 3.03 -14.10
C TRP A 167 12.18 2.01 -13.85
N THR A 168 10.92 2.37 -14.08
CA THR A 168 9.75 1.48 -13.96
C THR A 168 9.36 0.82 -15.28
N ARG A 169 10.10 1.09 -16.36
CA ARG A 169 9.81 0.52 -17.69
C ARG A 169 10.28 -0.91 -17.86
N THR A 170 11.26 -1.41 -17.10
CA THR A 170 11.70 -2.80 -17.20
C THR A 170 12.30 -3.28 -15.88
N LYS A 171 12.35 -4.61 -15.69
CA LYS A 171 13.05 -5.23 -14.54
C LYS A 171 14.52 -4.80 -14.45
N LEU A 172 15.20 -4.72 -15.60
CA LEU A 172 16.61 -4.33 -15.66
C LEU A 172 16.79 -2.86 -15.28
N ALA A 173 15.96 -1.95 -15.80
CA ALA A 173 16.00 -0.55 -15.44
C ALA A 173 15.76 -0.33 -13.95
N LEU A 174 14.81 -1.09 -13.35
CA LEU A 174 14.55 -1.06 -11.92
C LEU A 174 15.75 -1.53 -11.10
N ALA A 175 16.40 -2.61 -11.52
CA ALA A 175 17.60 -3.12 -10.85
C ALA A 175 18.76 -2.13 -10.91
N ILE A 176 19.02 -1.52 -12.08
CA ILE A 176 20.04 -0.49 -12.25
C ILE A 176 19.74 0.72 -11.35
N TYR A 177 18.48 1.14 -11.29
CA TYR A 177 18.05 2.24 -10.43
C TYR A 177 18.25 1.92 -8.94
N ALA A 178 17.87 0.73 -8.49
CA ALA A 178 18.06 0.31 -7.11
C ALA A 178 19.54 0.30 -6.70
N VAL A 179 20.43 -0.22 -7.56
CA VAL A 179 21.88 -0.18 -7.32
C VAL A 179 22.39 1.25 -7.24
N ARG A 180 21.93 2.14 -8.14
CA ARG A 180 22.33 3.55 -8.12
C ARG A 180 21.92 4.26 -6.83
N SER A 181 20.72 3.98 -6.35
CA SER A 181 20.18 4.53 -5.10
C SER A 181 21.00 4.08 -3.89
N ILE A 182 21.35 2.79 -3.80
CA ILE A 182 22.22 2.25 -2.72
C ILE A 182 23.60 2.92 -2.71
N LEU A 183 24.15 3.24 -3.88
CA LEU A 183 25.45 3.89 -4.02
C LEU A 183 25.43 5.41 -3.75
N GLY A 184 24.28 5.98 -3.36
CA GLY A 184 24.16 7.40 -3.03
C GLY A 184 24.38 8.35 -4.23
N MET A 185 24.26 7.84 -5.46
CA MET A 185 24.37 8.68 -6.65
C MET A 185 23.14 9.57 -6.77
N LYS A 186 23.34 10.89 -6.60
CA LYS A 186 22.27 11.91 -6.63
C LYS A 186 21.47 11.90 -7.94
N HIS A 187 20.18 12.18 -7.80
CA HIS A 187 19.16 12.17 -8.84
C HIS A 187 19.37 13.27 -9.90
N GLY A 188 19.25 12.92 -11.17
CA GLY A 188 18.87 13.88 -12.21
C GLY A 188 17.35 14.03 -12.20
N HIS A 189 16.78 14.71 -11.19
CA HIS A 189 15.35 15.05 -11.18
C HIS A 189 15.00 16.34 -10.41
N ASP A 190 15.99 17.20 -10.11
CA ASP A 190 15.78 18.51 -9.47
C ASP A 190 15.58 19.67 -10.47
N GLY A 191 15.27 19.41 -11.75
CA GLY A 191 15.33 20.49 -12.74
C GLY A 191 14.59 20.34 -14.07
N MET A 192 13.52 19.54 -14.15
CA MET A 192 12.79 19.46 -15.42
C MET A 192 11.30 19.13 -15.27
N GLN A 193 10.57 20.00 -14.57
CA GLN A 193 9.15 20.24 -14.81
C GLN A 193 8.85 21.74 -14.66
N SER A 194 9.48 22.53 -15.54
CA SER A 194 9.00 23.87 -15.91
C SER A 194 9.06 23.96 -17.44
N ALA A 195 7.96 23.56 -18.07
CA ALA A 195 7.53 23.73 -19.47
C ALA A 195 6.51 22.60 -19.69
N THR A 196 5.22 22.82 -19.89
CA THR A 196 4.44 23.97 -20.37
C THR A 196 3.01 23.79 -19.89
#